data_AF-A0A382K6R0-F1
#
_entry.id   AF-A0A382K6R0-F1
#
_cell.length_a   1.000
_cell.length_b   1.000
_cell.length_c   1.000
_cell.angle_alpha   90.00
_cell.angle_beta   90.00
_cell.angle_gamma   90.00
#
_symmetry.space_group_name_H-M   'P 1'
#
loop_
_entity.id
_entity.type
_entity.pdbx_description
1 polymer ?
#
loop_
_entity_poly.entity_id
_entity_poly.type
_entity_poly.pdbx_seq_one_letter_code
_entity_poly.pdbx_strand_id
1 'polypeptide(L)'
;MPAYLIELSLIATAILLSSASSLSLRLLATFLFAMTLQPALKVTAGLVLGIRYSYAYLWYFEPRFKMKYGDYLACPIRRRLIFQFAGSVRTPVAMAIGMILLQDSFYLFWLCTAGLVAFSLMQLIAFVAAVLGVRRIGPMALRHLTTPALLGFELRQAFS
;
A
#
# COMPACT_ATOMS: atom_id res chain seq x y z
N MET A 1 -17.90 -3.50 5.79
CA MET A 1 -17.71 -4.82 5.17
C MET A 1 -18.00 -4.88 3.67
N PRO A 2 -19.06 -4.28 3.09
CA PRO A 2 -19.38 -4.49 1.66
C PRO A 2 -18.26 -4.03 0.71
N ALA A 3 -17.62 -2.89 0.99
CA ALA A 3 -16.48 -2.42 0.20
C ALA A 3 -15.30 -3.41 0.18
N TYR A 4 -15.05 -4.13 1.27
CA TYR A 4 -13.97 -5.13 1.32
C TYR A 4 -14.30 -6.38 0.51
N LEU A 5 -15.58 -6.76 0.40
CA LEU A 5 -15.99 -7.85 -0.48
C LEU A 5 -15.81 -7.49 -1.95
N ILE A 6 -16.03 -6.22 -2.32
CA ILE A 6 -15.76 -5.70 -3.66
C ILE A 6 -14.25 -5.76 -3.96
N GLU A 7 -13.39 -5.37 -3.02
CA GLU A 7 -11.93 -5.52 -3.19
C GLU A 7 -11.53 -6.98 -3.47
N LEU A 8 -12.09 -7.92 -2.69
CA LEU A 8 -11.80 -9.34 -2.87
C LEU A 8 -12.29 -9.88 -4.22
N SER A 9 -13.47 -9.45 -4.69
CA SER A 9 -13.96 -9.88 -6.00
C SER A 9 -13.12 -9.30 -7.14
N LEU A 10 -12.65 -8.05 -7.02
CA LEU A 10 -11.72 -7.45 -7.98
C LEU A 10 -10.35 -8.16 -7.99
N ILE A 11 -9.83 -8.57 -6.83
CA ILE A 11 -8.61 -9.40 -6.75
C ILE A 11 -8.83 -10.74 -7.44
N ALA A 12 -9.95 -11.43 -7.17
CA ALA A 12 -10.27 -12.69 -7.84
C ALA A 12 -10.36 -12.51 -9.37
N THR A 13 -10.95 -11.41 -9.81
CA THR A 13 -11.02 -11.05 -11.24
C THR A 13 -9.64 -10.80 -11.83
N ALA A 14 -8.77 -10.07 -11.12
CA ALA A 14 -7.39 -9.82 -11.54
C ALA A 14 -6.59 -11.13 -11.69
N ILE A 15 -6.76 -12.08 -10.76
CA ILE A 15 -6.15 -13.41 -10.84
C ILE A 15 -6.63 -14.15 -12.11
N LEU A 16 -7.93 -14.16 -12.39
CA LEU A 16 -8.47 -14.81 -13.59
C LEU A 16 -7.96 -14.17 -14.89
N LEU A 17 -7.86 -12.85 -14.92
CA LEU A 17 -7.34 -12.11 -16.08
C LEU A 17 -5.83 -12.27 -16.25
N SER A 18 -5.09 -12.60 -15.19
CA SER A 18 -3.63 -12.70 -15.21
C SER A 18 -3.10 -13.83 -16.10
N SER A 19 -3.89 -14.88 -16.31
CA SER A 19 -3.55 -16.02 -17.18
C SER A 19 -4.00 -15.84 -18.64
N ALA A 20 -4.61 -14.70 -18.97
CA ALA A 20 -5.03 -14.43 -20.34
C ALA A 20 -3.83 -14.24 -21.27
N SER A 21 -3.92 -14.78 -22.49
CA SER A 21 -2.89 -14.60 -23.52
C SER A 21 -2.80 -13.16 -24.03
N SER A 22 -3.91 -12.42 -23.99
CA SER A 22 -3.98 -11.06 -24.50
C SER A 22 -3.29 -10.04 -23.59
N LEU A 23 -2.45 -9.19 -24.19
CA LEU A 23 -1.73 -8.15 -23.47
C LEU A 23 -2.68 -7.17 -22.74
N SER A 24 -3.77 -6.77 -23.39
CA SER A 24 -4.75 -5.84 -22.83
C SER A 24 -5.40 -6.37 -21.55
N LEU A 25 -5.69 -7.67 -21.48
CA LEU A 25 -6.25 -8.28 -20.27
C LEU A 25 -5.22 -8.39 -19.14
N ARG A 26 -3.95 -8.65 -19.46
CA ARG A 26 -2.85 -8.64 -18.47
C ARG A 26 -2.55 -7.23 -17.96
N LEU A 27 -2.67 -6.20 -18.80
CA LEU A 27 -2.62 -4.80 -18.39
C LEU A 27 -3.77 -4.45 -17.43
N LEU A 28 -4.99 -4.87 -17.77
CA LEU A 28 -6.15 -4.70 -16.91
C LEU A 28 -5.96 -5.42 -15.56
N ALA A 29 -5.45 -6.66 -15.58
CA ALA A 29 -5.12 -7.42 -14.37
C ALA A 29 -4.11 -6.66 -13.49
N THR A 30 -3.04 -6.13 -14.10
CA THR A 30 -2.01 -5.34 -13.40
C THR A 30 -2.62 -4.10 -12.75
N PHE A 31 -3.47 -3.37 -13.47
CA PHE A 31 -4.18 -2.20 -12.93
C PHE A 31 -5.09 -2.58 -11.76
N LEU A 32 -5.89 -3.65 -11.91
CA LEU A 32 -6.76 -4.13 -10.84
C LEU A 32 -5.96 -4.54 -9.60
N PHE A 33 -4.85 -5.26 -9.77
CA PHE A 33 -3.96 -5.62 -8.67
C PHE A 33 -3.41 -4.36 -7.97
N ALA A 34 -2.94 -3.37 -8.73
CA ALA A 34 -2.42 -2.12 -8.16
C ALA A 34 -3.48 -1.37 -7.33
N MET A 35 -4.71 -1.31 -7.81
CA MET A 35 -5.81 -0.61 -7.14
C MET A 35 -6.35 -1.35 -5.92
N THR A 36 -6.28 -2.68 -5.90
CA THR A 36 -7.00 -3.50 -4.90
C THR A 36 -6.09 -4.15 -3.86
N LEU A 37 -4.87 -4.57 -4.23
CA LEU A 37 -3.89 -5.08 -3.25
C LEU A 37 -3.54 -4.03 -2.21
N GLN A 38 -3.52 -2.75 -2.64
CA GLN A 38 -3.18 -1.67 -1.75
C GLN A 38 -4.19 -1.53 -0.59
N PRO A 39 -5.49 -1.30 -0.83
CA PRO A 39 -6.48 -1.31 0.25
C PRO A 39 -6.61 -2.68 0.92
N ALA A 40 -6.65 -3.80 0.18
CA ALA A 40 -6.91 -5.12 0.75
C ALA A 40 -5.88 -5.52 1.81
N LEU A 41 -4.58 -5.51 1.49
CA LEU A 41 -3.53 -5.90 2.45
C LEU A 41 -3.59 -5.07 3.74
N LYS A 42 -3.87 -3.77 3.61
CA LYS A 42 -3.95 -2.87 4.78
C LYS A 42 -5.19 -3.14 5.60
N VAL A 43 -6.34 -3.38 4.96
CA VAL A 43 -7.59 -3.72 5.66
C VAL A 43 -7.45 -5.07 6.36
N THR A 44 -6.93 -6.10 5.69
CA THR A 44 -6.68 -7.42 6.27
C THR A 44 -5.73 -7.32 7.46
N ALA A 45 -4.59 -6.63 7.32
CA ALA A 45 -3.64 -6.42 8.42
C ALA A 45 -4.30 -5.69 9.60
N GLY A 46 -5.09 -4.65 9.33
CA GLY A 46 -5.83 -3.93 10.36
C GLY A 46 -6.80 -4.85 11.12
N LEU A 47 -7.61 -5.61 10.40
CA LEU A 47 -8.58 -6.55 11.01
C LEU A 47 -7.90 -7.62 11.85
N VAL A 48 -6.79 -8.21 11.37
CA VAL A 48 -6.00 -9.22 12.11
C VAL A 48 -5.39 -8.63 13.39
N LEU A 49 -4.94 -7.36 13.34
CA LEU A 49 -4.30 -6.69 14.47
C LEU A 49 -5.29 -6.04 15.45
N GLY A 50 -6.59 -6.07 15.15
CA GLY A 50 -7.66 -5.47 15.96
C GLY A 50 -7.95 -4.00 15.67
N ILE A 51 -7.38 -3.43 14.60
CA ILE A 51 -7.59 -2.05 14.17
C ILE A 51 -8.79 -2.01 13.22
N ARG A 52 -9.92 -1.45 13.68
CA ARG A 52 -11.14 -1.37 12.88
C ARG A 52 -11.16 -0.13 11.98
N TYR A 53 -12.10 -0.14 11.04
CA TYR A 53 -12.30 0.91 10.06
C TYR A 53 -13.68 1.54 10.24
N SER A 54 -13.74 2.88 10.18
CA SER A 54 -14.99 3.63 10.35
C SER A 54 -15.78 3.74 9.06
N TYR A 55 -15.11 4.05 7.95
CA TYR A 55 -15.74 4.20 6.64
C TYR A 55 -14.75 3.99 5.50
N ALA A 56 -15.27 3.75 4.30
CA ALA A 56 -14.52 3.72 3.05
C ALA A 56 -14.99 4.87 2.15
N TYR A 57 -14.09 5.46 1.40
CA TYR A 57 -14.38 6.50 0.41
C TYR A 57 -13.49 6.33 -0.82
N LEU A 58 -13.92 6.84 -1.97
CA LEU A 58 -13.09 6.88 -3.17
C LEU A 58 -12.31 8.19 -3.20
N TRP A 59 -10.99 8.10 -3.30
CA TRP A 59 -10.13 9.23 -3.61
C TRP A 59 -9.81 9.19 -5.10
N TYR A 60 -10.52 9.99 -5.89
CA TYR A 60 -10.64 9.82 -7.34
C TYR A 60 -11.16 8.43 -7.68
N PHE A 61 -10.28 7.53 -8.11
CA PHE A 61 -10.59 6.15 -8.48
C PHE A 61 -10.07 5.15 -7.45
N GLU A 62 -9.29 5.59 -6.45
CA GLU A 62 -8.63 4.74 -5.47
C GLU A 62 -9.49 4.57 -4.21
N PRO A 63 -9.90 3.34 -3.86
CA PRO A 63 -10.59 3.09 -2.61
C PRO A 63 -9.68 3.33 -1.40
N ARG A 64 -10.15 4.18 -0.48
CA ARG A 64 -9.48 4.54 0.78
C ARG A 64 -10.33 4.09 1.95
N PHE A 65 -9.71 3.33 2.86
CA PHE A 65 -10.33 2.89 4.10
C PHE A 65 -9.82 3.73 5.27
N LYS A 66 -10.71 4.47 5.92
CA LYS A 66 -10.37 5.29 7.09
C LYS A 66 -10.44 4.45 8.35
N MET A 67 -9.30 4.32 9.01
CA MET A 67 -9.19 3.64 10.31
C MET A 67 -9.95 4.41 11.38
N LYS A 68 -10.51 3.67 12.33
CA LYS A 68 -10.98 4.26 13.59
C LYS A 68 -9.76 4.59 14.44
N TYR A 69 -9.43 5.88 14.55
CA TYR A 69 -8.16 6.33 15.13
C TYR A 69 -7.98 5.91 16.60
N GLY A 70 -9.07 5.83 17.37
CA GLY A 70 -9.03 5.33 18.75
C GLY A 70 -8.54 3.89 18.87
N ASP A 71 -9.01 2.99 17.99
CA ASP A 71 -8.60 1.58 18.00
C ASP A 71 -7.11 1.45 17.62
N TYR A 72 -6.62 2.28 16.70
CA TYR A 72 -5.21 2.36 16.35
C TYR A 72 -4.34 2.79 17.54
N LEU A 73 -4.71 3.87 18.23
CA LEU A 73 -3.95 4.38 19.37
C LEU A 73 -3.98 3.43 20.58
N ALA A 74 -5.10 2.73 20.79
CA ALA A 74 -5.23 1.73 21.84
C ALA A 74 -4.34 0.49 21.59
N CYS A 75 -3.88 0.26 20.36
CA CYS A 75 -3.02 -0.87 20.05
C CYS A 75 -1.58 -0.66 20.56
N PRO A 76 -0.96 -1.70 21.15
CA PRO A 76 0.44 -1.65 21.54
C PRO A 76 1.33 -1.34 20.32
N ILE A 77 2.44 -0.66 20.59
CA ILE A 77 3.35 -0.12 19.56
C ILE A 77 3.78 -1.16 18.53
N ARG A 78 4.05 -2.41 18.96
CA ARG A 78 4.42 -3.51 18.07
C ARG A 78 3.37 -3.78 16.99
N ARG A 79 2.07 -3.73 17.35
CA ARG A 79 0.98 -3.93 16.38
C ARG A 79 0.87 -2.75 15.41
N ARG A 80 1.06 -1.52 15.90
CA ARG A 80 1.10 -0.32 15.06
C ARG A 80 2.25 -0.39 14.04
N LEU A 81 3.43 -0.84 14.46
CA LEU A 81 4.57 -1.04 13.55
C LEU A 81 4.27 -2.07 12.46
N ILE A 82 3.77 -3.26 12.81
CA ILE A 82 3.38 -4.29 11.83
C ILE A 82 2.34 -3.73 10.85
N PHE A 83 1.35 -3.00 11.37
CA PHE A 83 0.31 -2.40 10.55
C PHE A 83 0.86 -1.38 9.53
N GLN A 84 1.73 -0.46 9.95
CA GLN A 84 2.32 0.52 9.03
C GLN A 84 3.31 -0.12 8.05
N PHE A 85 4.03 -1.16 8.48
CA PHE A 85 4.90 -1.94 7.60
C PHE A 85 4.09 -2.62 6.48
N ALA A 86 3.01 -3.33 6.84
CA ALA A 86 2.08 -3.92 5.87
C ALA A 86 1.50 -2.88 4.90
N GLY A 87 1.23 -1.67 5.40
CA GLY A 87 0.78 -0.56 4.57
C GLY A 87 1.86 0.08 3.66
N SER A 88 3.13 -0.27 3.82
CA SER A 88 4.25 0.29 3.05
C SER A 88 4.59 -0.59 1.85
N VAL A 89 4.61 -1.92 2.02
CA VAL A 89 5.04 -2.92 1.02
C VAL A 89 4.14 -2.99 -0.24
N ARG A 90 2.98 -2.34 -0.21
CA ARG A 90 1.89 -2.51 -1.18
C ARG A 90 2.24 -2.09 -2.62
N THR A 91 2.74 -0.88 -2.81
CA THR A 91 3.11 -0.36 -4.14
C THR A 91 4.25 -1.17 -4.77
N PRO A 92 5.33 -1.51 -4.03
CA PRO A 92 6.36 -2.43 -4.52
C PRO A 92 5.80 -3.79 -4.96
N VAL A 93 4.91 -4.40 -4.17
CA VAL A 93 4.29 -5.68 -4.53
C VAL A 93 3.47 -5.58 -5.81
N ALA A 94 2.68 -4.52 -5.98
CA ALA A 94 1.92 -4.29 -7.22
C ALA A 94 2.84 -4.15 -8.44
N MET A 95 3.96 -3.43 -8.32
CA MET A 95 4.94 -3.27 -9.40
C MET A 95 5.63 -4.60 -9.74
N ALA A 96 5.98 -5.40 -8.73
CA ALA A 96 6.57 -6.72 -8.92
C ALA A 96 5.61 -7.69 -9.64
N ILE A 97 4.32 -7.67 -9.30
CA ILE A 97 3.30 -8.44 -10.01
C ILE A 97 3.20 -7.96 -11.46
N GLY A 98 3.19 -6.64 -11.69
CA GLY A 98 3.20 -6.07 -13.05
C GLY A 98 4.40 -6.54 -13.89
N MET A 99 5.59 -6.62 -13.30
CA MET A 99 6.79 -7.15 -13.98
C MET A 99 6.60 -8.59 -14.46
N ILE A 100 6.00 -9.44 -13.62
CA ILE A 100 5.73 -10.86 -13.96
C ILE A 100 4.69 -10.94 -15.07
N LEU A 101 3.58 -10.21 -14.95
CA LEU A 101 2.48 -10.28 -15.92
C LEU A 101 2.82 -9.69 -17.29
N LEU A 102 3.72 -8.70 -17.32
CA LEU A 102 4.06 -7.94 -18.52
C LEU A 102 5.47 -8.24 -19.03
N GLN A 103 6.09 -9.34 -18.58
CA GLN A 103 7.45 -9.74 -18.94
C GLN A 103 7.69 -9.89 -20.45
N ASP A 104 6.65 -10.22 -21.23
CA ASP A 104 6.76 -10.39 -22.68
C ASP A 104 6.93 -9.06 -23.43
N SER A 105 6.66 -7.93 -22.77
CA SER A 105 6.80 -6.60 -23.34
C SER A 105 7.98 -5.86 -22.70
N PHE A 106 9.04 -5.65 -23.49
CA PHE A 106 10.26 -4.98 -23.04
C PHE A 106 9.96 -3.62 -22.36
N TYR A 107 9.17 -2.76 -22.99
CA TYR A 107 8.86 -1.43 -22.46
C TYR A 107 8.06 -1.48 -21.16
N LEU A 108 7.04 -2.34 -21.08
CA LEU A 108 6.18 -2.43 -19.90
C LEU A 108 6.91 -3.06 -18.72
N PHE A 109 7.75 -4.08 -18.97
CA PHE A 109 8.61 -4.67 -17.96
C PHE A 109 9.55 -3.63 -17.33
N TRP A 110 10.24 -2.83 -18.15
CA TRP A 110 11.13 -1.79 -17.66
C TRP A 110 10.38 -0.64 -16.98
N LEU A 111 9.18 -0.30 -17.43
CA LEU A 111 8.33 0.67 -16.75
C LEU A 111 7.95 0.20 -15.34
N CYS A 112 7.51 -1.05 -15.18
CA CYS A 112 7.21 -1.63 -13.86
C CYS A 112 8.47 -1.71 -12.98
N THR A 113 9.62 -2.04 -13.57
CA THR A 113 10.91 -2.08 -12.85
C THR A 113 11.32 -0.68 -12.36
N ALA A 114 11.24 0.33 -13.22
CA ALA A 114 11.53 1.71 -12.86
C ALA A 114 10.57 2.21 -11.77
N GLY A 115 9.28 1.88 -11.89
CA GLY A 115 8.28 2.15 -10.86
C GLY A 115 8.62 1.48 -9.52
N LEU A 116 8.96 0.19 -9.53
CA LEU A 116 9.37 -0.55 -8.34
C LEU A 116 10.53 0.14 -7.62
N VAL A 117 11.58 0.50 -8.35
CA VAL A 117 12.76 1.18 -7.81
C VAL A 117 12.39 2.56 -7.26
N ALA A 118 11.71 3.38 -8.05
CA ALA A 118 11.35 4.75 -7.68
C ALA A 118 10.46 4.79 -6.43
N PHE A 119 9.39 3.98 -6.39
CA PHE A 119 8.51 3.93 -5.24
C PHE A 119 9.21 3.34 -4.01
N SER A 120 10.06 2.33 -4.16
CA SER A 120 10.81 1.76 -3.04
C SER A 120 11.80 2.78 -2.44
N LEU A 121 12.52 3.52 -3.29
CA LEU A 121 13.42 4.59 -2.85
C LEU A 121 12.66 5.70 -2.14
N MET A 122 11.55 6.17 -2.70
CA MET A 122 10.70 7.19 -2.07
C MET A 122 10.23 6.73 -0.68
N GLN A 123 9.81 5.47 -0.54
CA GLN A 123 9.39 4.91 0.74
C GLN A 123 10.54 4.83 1.75
N LEU A 124 11.71 4.37 1.31
CA LEU A 124 12.91 4.26 2.14
C LEU A 124 13.36 5.63 2.64
N ILE A 125 13.45 6.62 1.75
CA ILE A 125 13.84 8.00 2.08
C ILE A 125 12.86 8.59 3.10
N ALA A 126 11.54 8.43 2.88
CA ALA A 126 10.53 8.94 3.80
C ALA A 126 10.61 8.29 5.19
N PHE A 127 10.87 6.98 5.25
CA PHE A 127 11.07 6.25 6.50
C PHE A 127 12.33 6.74 7.24
N VAL A 128 13.48 6.79 6.55
CA VAL A 128 14.75 7.23 7.14
C VAL A 128 14.65 8.67 7.65
N ALA A 129 14.07 9.58 6.85
CA ALA A 129 13.85 10.97 7.26
C ALA A 129 13.00 11.07 8.54
N ALA A 130 11.94 10.26 8.66
CA ALA A 130 11.11 10.23 9.86
C ALA A 130 11.84 9.67 11.09
N VAL A 131 12.65 8.61 10.94
CA VAL A 131 13.48 8.05 12.02
C VAL A 131 14.51 9.10 12.50
N LEU A 132 15.15 9.82 11.57
CA LEU A 132 16.07 10.92 11.89
C LEU A 132 15.37 12.14 12.52
N GLY A 133 14.03 12.19 12.48
CA GLY A 133 13.23 13.20 13.18
C GLY A 133 12.81 14.38 12.32
N VAL A 134 12.96 14.28 11.00
CA VAL A 134 12.48 15.28 10.04
C VAL A 134 10.96 15.33 10.12
N ARG A 135 10.38 16.43 10.59
CA ARG A 135 8.92 16.54 10.82
C ARG A 135 8.14 17.03 9.60
N ARG A 136 8.78 17.80 8.71
CA ARG A 136 8.13 18.47 7.57
C ARG A 136 9.01 18.45 6.34
N ILE A 137 8.37 18.43 5.18
CA ILE A 137 8.98 18.70 3.87
C ILE A 137 8.17 19.85 3.26
N GLY A 138 8.77 21.03 3.18
CA GLY A 138 8.06 22.26 2.82
C GLY A 138 6.88 22.54 3.77
N PRO A 139 5.67 22.82 3.25
CA PRO A 139 4.49 23.08 4.09
C PRO A 139 3.86 21.80 4.65
N MET A 140 4.23 20.61 4.16
CA MET A 140 3.55 19.36 4.49
C MET A 140 4.25 18.60 5.64
N ALA A 141 3.45 18.08 6.57
CA ALA A 141 3.96 17.24 7.64
C ALA A 141 4.29 15.84 7.11
N LEU A 142 5.52 15.38 7.34
CA LEU A 142 6.04 14.12 6.81
C LEU A 142 5.20 12.91 7.24
N ARG A 143 4.68 12.95 8.47
CA ARG A 143 3.80 11.91 9.05
C ARG A 143 2.50 11.67 8.28
N HIS A 144 2.07 12.62 7.45
CA HIS A 144 0.84 12.52 6.66
C HIS A 144 1.09 12.23 5.18
N LEU A 145 2.34 12.33 4.73
CA LEU A 145 2.71 12.16 3.33
C LEU A 145 2.74 10.69 2.92
N THR A 146 3.36 9.82 3.74
CA THR A 146 3.52 8.41 3.37
C THR A 146 3.36 7.49 4.59
N THR A 147 2.92 6.26 4.34
CA THR A 147 2.84 5.23 5.40
C THR A 147 4.21 4.87 6.00
N PRO A 148 5.31 4.76 5.21
CA PRO A 148 6.66 4.56 5.75
C PRO A 148 7.14 5.68 6.67
N ALA A 149 6.79 6.94 6.40
CA ALA A 149 7.13 8.03 7.31
C ALA A 149 6.47 7.85 8.68
N LEU A 150 5.18 7.49 8.71
CA LEU A 150 4.47 7.23 9.96
C LEU A 150 5.07 6.03 10.71
N LEU A 151 5.48 4.98 9.99
CA LEU A 151 6.23 3.85 10.56
C LEU A 151 7.53 4.33 11.24
N GLY A 152 8.29 5.21 10.59
CA GLY A 152 9.53 5.74 11.15
C GLY A 152 9.33 6.55 12.44
N PHE A 153 8.27 7.36 12.52
CA PHE A 153 7.92 8.07 13.75
C PHE A 153 7.52 7.14 14.89
N GLU A 154 6.71 6.12 14.60
CA GLU A 154 6.31 5.11 15.59
C GLU A 154 7.53 4.31 16.08
N LEU A 155 8.46 3.98 15.18
CA LEU A 155 9.70 3.29 15.53
C LEU A 155 10.56 4.15 16.45
N ARG A 156 10.73 5.43 16.11
CA ARG A 156 11.48 6.37 16.95
C ARG A 156 10.89 6.48 18.36
N GLN A 157 9.57 6.58 18.49
CA GLN A 157 8.87 6.61 19.78
C GLN A 157 9.07 5.33 20.60
N ALA A 158 9.28 4.18 19.95
CA ALA A 158 9.49 2.91 20.63
C ALA A 158 10.90 2.81 21.27
N PHE A 159 11.87 3.58 20.78
CA PHE A 159 13.29 3.50 21.16
C PHE A 159 13.84 4.81 21.77
N SER A 160 12.98 5.81 21.99
CA SER A 160 13.30 7.08 22.67
C SER A 160 12.76 7.09 24.09
#